data_AF-A0AAN5MEN5-F1
#
_entry.id   AF-A0AAN5MEN5-F1
#
_cell.length_a   1.000
_cell.length_b   1.000
_cell.length_c   1.000
_cell.angle_alpha   90.00
_cell.angle_beta   90.00
_cell.angle_gamma   90.00
#
_symmetry.space_group_name_H-M   'P 1'
#
loop_
_entity.id
_entity.type
_entity.pdbx_description
1 polymer ?
#
loop_
_entity_poly.entity_id
_entity_poly.type
_entity_poly.pdbx_seq_one_letter_code
_entity_poly.pdbx_strand_id
1 'polypeptide(L)'
;MLNCLLRIKDRREERLRRQMKELDQQRQQTELLGFQCQSGRHDLMQKLNQLLLWSGTLSAGELMEQKQVMHDLFHEEYDLAQQQQQLADEQKRLREKISGLQQMLVSVMKKKEKLRSLLSNER
;
A
#
# COMPACT_ATOMS: atom_id res chain seq x y z
N MET A 1 11.16 -38.59 16.90
CA MET A 1 10.12 -38.04 16.00
C MET A 1 9.77 -36.57 16.31
N LEU A 2 9.56 -36.18 17.58
CA LEU A 2 9.22 -34.79 17.95
C LEU A 2 10.27 -33.73 17.56
N ASN A 3 11.57 -34.01 17.66
CA ASN A 3 12.62 -33.07 17.23
C ASN A 3 12.54 -32.71 15.74
N CYS A 4 12.14 -33.66 14.89
CA CYS A 4 11.92 -33.40 13.46
C CYS A 4 10.72 -32.47 13.23
N LEU A 5 9.64 -32.67 14.00
CA LEU A 5 8.46 -31.79 13.95
C LEU A 5 8.81 -30.36 14.39
N LEU A 6 9.65 -30.22 15.42
CA LEU A 6 10.11 -28.90 15.89
C LEU A 6 10.88 -28.16 14.80
N ARG A 7 11.85 -28.82 14.15
CA ARG A 7 12.60 -28.25 13.00
C ARG A 7 11.70 -27.84 11.85
N ILE A 8 10.64 -28.61 11.56
CA ILE A 8 9.65 -28.25 10.53
C ILE A 8 8.89 -26.97 10.93
N LYS A 9 8.52 -26.82 12.22
CA LYS A 9 7.88 -25.60 12.71
C LYS A 9 8.80 -24.40 12.66
N ASP A 10 10.07 -24.55 13.01
CA ASP A 10 11.08 -23.48 12.91
C ASP A 10 11.20 -22.95 11.49
N ARG A 11 11.37 -23.84 10.51
CA ARG A 11 11.43 -23.47 9.08
C ARG A 11 10.15 -22.78 8.60
N ARG A 12 8.99 -23.22 9.08
CA ARG A 12 7.70 -22.59 8.73
C ARG A 12 7.57 -21.20 9.34
N GLU A 13 8.02 -21.01 10.58
CA GLU A 13 8.06 -19.71 11.25
C GLU A 13 8.96 -18.73 10.48
N GLU A 14 10.18 -19.15 10.15
CA GLU A 14 11.13 -18.34 9.38
C GLU A 14 10.54 -17.93 8.02
N ARG A 15 9.89 -18.86 7.31
CA ARG A 15 9.25 -18.57 6.03
C ARG A 15 8.14 -17.52 6.17
N LEU A 16 7.27 -17.65 7.18
CA LEU A 16 6.21 -16.68 7.43
C LEU A 16 6.77 -15.30 7.76
N ARG A 17 7.83 -15.22 8.57
CA ARG A 17 8.50 -13.95 8.89
C ARG A 17 9.12 -13.30 7.65
N ARG A 18 9.73 -14.07 6.75
CA ARG A 18 10.28 -13.56 5.48
C ARG A 18 9.18 -13.00 4.59
N GLN A 19 8.09 -13.77 4.39
CA GLN A 19 6.94 -13.32 3.61
C GLN A 19 6.32 -12.04 4.18
N MET A 20 6.19 -11.94 5.50
CA MET A 20 5.70 -10.71 6.14
C MET A 20 6.63 -9.52 5.89
N LYS A 21 7.95 -9.71 5.93
CA LYS A 21 8.92 -8.64 5.64
C LYS A 21 8.82 -8.15 4.19
N GLU A 22 8.66 -9.07 3.23
CA GLU A 22 8.47 -8.74 1.82
C GLU A 22 7.18 -7.93 1.60
N LEU A 23 6.07 -8.34 2.22
CA LEU A 23 4.81 -7.60 2.13
C LEU A 23 4.87 -6.24 2.85
N ASP A 24 5.61 -6.12 3.94
CA ASP A 24 5.79 -4.85 4.64
C ASP A 24 6.59 -3.86 3.79
N GLN A 25 7.62 -4.33 3.07
CA GLN A 25 8.34 -3.52 2.08
C GLN A 25 7.42 -3.05 0.96
N GLN A 26 6.59 -3.94 0.41
CA GLN A 26 5.58 -3.57 -0.59
C GLN A 26 4.60 -2.53 -0.04
N ARG A 27 4.16 -2.66 1.22
CA ARG A 27 3.28 -1.67 1.87
C ARG A 27 3.95 -0.30 1.95
N GLN A 28 5.20 -0.24 2.41
CA GLN A 28 5.96 1.01 2.49
C GLN A 28 6.14 1.67 1.12
N GLN A 29 6.41 0.88 0.08
CA GLN A 29 6.50 1.39 -1.29
C GLN A 29 5.16 1.95 -1.78
N THR A 30 4.05 1.26 -1.50
CA THR A 30 2.70 1.71 -1.86
C THR A 30 2.32 2.99 -1.10
N GLU A 31 2.75 3.12 0.17
CA GLU A 31 2.57 4.34 0.97
C GLU A 31 3.35 5.53 0.38
N LEU A 32 4.59 5.31 -0.05
CA LEU A 32 5.39 6.34 -0.73
C LEU A 32 4.74 6.81 -2.04
N LEU A 33 4.27 5.87 -2.86
CA LEU A 33 3.54 6.19 -4.10
C LEU A 33 2.25 6.96 -3.79
N GLY A 34 1.54 6.59 -2.72
CA GLY A 34 0.36 7.31 -2.25
C GLY A 34 0.67 8.76 -1.88
N PHE A 35 1.79 9.01 -1.19
CA PHE A 35 2.24 10.35 -0.86
C PHE A 35 2.57 11.18 -2.11
N GLN A 36 3.27 10.59 -3.08
CA GLN A 36 3.59 11.25 -4.35
C GLN A 36 2.32 11.61 -5.13
N CYS A 37 1.37 10.68 -5.20
CA CYS A 37 0.08 10.91 -5.84
C CYS A 37 -0.69 12.05 -5.16
N GLN A 38 -0.70 12.09 -3.83
CA GLN A 38 -1.35 13.15 -3.07
C GLN A 38 -0.69 14.52 -3.27
N SER A 39 0.64 14.56 -3.33
CA SER A 39 1.38 15.78 -3.65
C SER A 39 1.03 16.29 -5.06
N GLY A 40 1.03 15.40 -6.06
CA GLY A 40 0.67 15.76 -7.43
C GLY A 40 -0.75 16.32 -7.53
N ARG A 41 -1.73 15.69 -6.85
CA ARG A 41 -3.11 16.21 -6.79
C ARG A 41 -3.19 17.59 -6.12
N HIS A 42 -2.38 17.83 -5.09
CA HIS A 42 -2.34 19.15 -4.44
C HIS A 42 -1.84 20.23 -5.39
N ASP A 43 -0.73 19.98 -6.10
CA ASP A 43 -0.16 20.92 -7.07
C ASP A 43 -1.13 21.18 -8.23
N LEU A 44 -1.80 20.14 -8.70
CA LEU A 44 -2.81 20.24 -9.75
C LEU A 44 -4.04 21.05 -9.30
N MET A 45 -4.50 20.84 -8.06
CA MET A 45 -5.58 21.62 -7.49
C MET A 45 -5.22 23.11 -7.36
N GLN A 46 -3.95 23.44 -7.06
CA GLN A 46 -3.49 24.83 -7.06
C GLN A 46 -3.58 25.46 -8.46
N LYS A 47 -3.15 24.75 -9.51
CA LYS A 47 -3.26 25.22 -10.91
C LYS A 47 -4.72 25.41 -11.33
N LEU A 48 -5.59 24.45 -11.01
CA LEU A 48 -7.03 24.56 -11.27
C LEU A 48 -7.63 25.78 -10.56
N ASN A 49 -7.30 26.00 -9.29
CA ASN A 49 -7.78 27.15 -8.54
C ASN A 49 -7.31 28.47 -9.16
N GLN A 50 -6.07 28.57 -9.64
CA GLN A 50 -5.59 29.77 -10.32
C GLN A 50 -6.41 30.09 -11.59
N LEU A 51 -6.79 29.06 -12.35
CA LEU A 51 -7.64 29.22 -13.54
C LEU A 51 -9.08 29.59 -13.19
N LEU A 52 -9.64 28.95 -12.16
CA LEU A 52 -11.03 29.19 -11.72
C LEU A 52 -11.22 30.56 -11.04
N LEU A 53 -10.18 31.08 -10.38
CA LEU A 53 -10.19 32.39 -9.74
C LEU A 53 -9.78 33.53 -10.69
N TRP A 54 -9.34 33.21 -11.91
CA TRP A 54 -9.01 34.22 -12.89
C TRP A 54 -10.26 35.04 -13.27
N SER A 55 -10.09 36.36 -13.32
CA SER A 55 -11.14 37.29 -13.73
C SER A 55 -10.56 38.35 -14.67
N GLY A 56 -11.29 38.68 -15.72
CA GLY A 56 -10.87 39.64 -16.73
C GLY A 56 -11.54 39.37 -18.08
N THR A 57 -11.04 40.02 -19.13
CA THR A 57 -11.45 39.77 -20.50
C THR A 57 -10.29 39.14 -21.26
N LEU A 58 -10.49 37.96 -21.83
CA LEU A 58 -9.53 37.32 -22.73
C LEU A 58 -9.89 37.61 -24.17
N SER A 59 -8.87 37.66 -25.03
CA SER A 59 -9.08 37.47 -26.46
C SER A 59 -9.58 36.05 -26.75
N ALA A 60 -10.16 35.84 -27.93
CA ALA A 60 -10.65 34.52 -28.32
C ALA A 60 -9.55 33.45 -28.35
N GLY A 61 -8.31 33.82 -28.68
CA GLY A 61 -7.16 32.93 -28.68
C GLY A 61 -6.77 32.48 -27.27
N GLU A 62 -6.60 33.43 -26.35
CA GLU A 62 -6.27 33.15 -24.96
C GLU A 62 -7.36 32.33 -24.25
N LEU A 63 -8.64 32.56 -24.58
CA LEU A 63 -9.74 31.76 -24.05
C LEU A 63 -9.68 30.29 -24.52
N MET A 64 -9.31 30.05 -25.78
CA MET A 64 -9.15 28.70 -26.30
C MET A 64 -7.96 27.99 -25.66
N GLU A 65 -6.84 28.69 -25.48
CA GLU A 65 -5.68 28.17 -24.76
C GLU A 65 -6.05 27.81 -23.31
N GLN A 66 -6.75 28.69 -22.61
CA GLN A 66 -7.19 28.43 -21.23
C GLN A 66 -8.14 27.24 -21.14
N LYS A 67 -9.06 27.09 -22.10
CA LYS A 67 -9.95 25.93 -22.20
C LYS A 67 -9.16 24.63 -22.38
N GLN A 68 -8.13 24.65 -23.24
CA GLN A 68 -7.28 23.49 -23.47
C GLN A 68 -6.50 23.11 -22.21
N VAL A 69 -5.85 24.10 -21.56
CA VAL A 69 -5.13 23.87 -20.29
C VAL A 69 -6.06 23.28 -19.23
N MET A 70 -7.26 23.84 -19.09
CA MET A 70 -8.24 23.34 -18.12
C MET A 70 -8.67 21.90 -18.43
N HIS A 71 -8.91 21.57 -19.70
CA HIS A 71 -9.21 20.21 -20.14
C HIS A 71 -8.08 19.24 -19.77
N ASP A 72 -6.83 19.60 -20.03
CA ASP A 72 -5.68 18.75 -19.75
C ASP A 72 -5.48 18.53 -18.24
N LEU A 73 -5.68 19.57 -17.43
CA LEU A 73 -5.65 19.46 -15.97
C LEU A 73 -6.77 18.57 -15.43
N PHE A 74 -7.97 18.59 -16.02
CA PHE A 74 -9.05 17.70 -15.60
C PHE A 74 -8.74 16.22 -15.89
N HIS A 75 -8.09 15.92 -17.03
CA HIS A 75 -7.65 14.55 -17.31
C HIS A 75 -6.56 14.08 -16.35
N GLU A 76 -5.58 14.94 -16.07
CA GLU A 76 -4.51 14.62 -15.12
C GLU A 76 -5.06 14.44 -13.69
N GLU A 77 -6.09 15.22 -13.29
CA GLU A 77 -6.82 15.00 -12.03
C GLU A 77 -7.44 13.61 -11.98
N TYR A 78 -8.16 13.25 -13.04
CA TYR A 78 -8.89 12.00 -13.13
C TYR A 78 -7.95 10.80 -13.05
N ASP A 79 -6.84 10.85 -13.78
CA ASP A 79 -5.81 9.80 -13.77
C ASP A 79 -5.19 9.64 -12.38
N LEU A 80 -4.86 10.76 -11.71
CA LEU A 80 -4.35 10.73 -10.34
C LEU A 80 -5.38 10.24 -9.33
N ALA A 81 -6.66 10.59 -9.48
CA ALA A 81 -7.73 10.09 -8.64
C ALA A 81 -7.90 8.56 -8.80
N GLN A 82 -7.84 8.07 -10.03
CA GLN A 82 -7.86 6.65 -10.33
C GLN A 82 -6.63 5.93 -9.72
N GLN A 83 -5.44 6.51 -9.87
CA GLN A 83 -4.21 5.96 -9.28
C GLN A 83 -4.31 5.90 -7.75
N GLN A 84 -4.83 6.95 -7.11
CA GLN A 84 -5.01 6.96 -5.66
C GLN A 84 -5.96 5.87 -5.19
N GLN A 85 -7.05 5.63 -5.91
CA GLN A 85 -8.00 4.56 -5.58
C GLN A 85 -7.33 3.18 -5.70
N GLN A 86 -6.56 2.94 -6.77
CA GLN A 86 -5.82 1.69 -6.95
C GLN A 86 -4.80 1.46 -5.82
N LEU A 87 -4.06 2.49 -5.43
CA LEU A 87 -3.10 2.42 -4.32
C LEU A 87 -3.80 2.14 -2.98
N ALA A 88 -4.97 2.73 -2.74
CA ALA A 88 -5.75 2.47 -1.52
C ALA A 88 -6.24 1.02 -1.46
N ASP A 89 -6.74 0.49 -2.57
CA ASP A 89 -7.17 -0.91 -2.68
C ASP A 89 -5.99 -1.88 -2.49
N GLU A 90 -4.82 -1.55 -3.06
CA GLU A 90 -3.60 -2.33 -2.86
C GLU A 90 -3.13 -2.32 -1.40
N GLN A 91 -3.10 -1.15 -0.74
CA GLN A 91 -2.77 -1.05 0.68
C GLN A 91 -3.71 -1.89 1.54
N LYS A 92 -5.02 -1.87 1.25
CA LYS A 92 -6.01 -2.69 1.97
C LYS A 92 -5.70 -4.18 1.81
N ARG A 93 -5.47 -4.64 0.57
CA ARG A 93 -5.11 -6.04 0.29
C ARG A 93 -3.81 -6.47 0.98
N LEU A 94 -2.79 -5.60 1.02
CA LEU A 94 -1.53 -5.87 1.71
C LEU A 94 -1.75 -6.01 3.23
N ARG A 95 -2.54 -5.13 3.84
CA ARG A 95 -2.89 -5.22 5.27
C ARG A 95 -3.61 -6.52 5.61
N GLU A 96 -4.57 -6.93 4.78
CA GLU A 96 -5.30 -8.19 4.96
C GLU A 96 -4.36 -9.41 4.86
N LYS A 97 -3.46 -9.44 3.86
CA LYS A 97 -2.46 -10.51 3.72
C LYS A 97 -1.51 -10.58 4.92
N ILE A 98 -1.00 -9.43 5.38
CA ILE A 98 -0.13 -9.36 6.56
C ILE A 98 -0.86 -9.87 7.80
N SER A 99 -2.11 -9.46 8.00
CA SER A 99 -2.94 -9.93 9.12
C SER A 99 -3.14 -11.46 9.09
N GLY A 100 -3.44 -12.03 7.91
CA GLY A 100 -3.54 -13.48 7.75
C GLY A 100 -2.24 -14.23 8.06
N LEU A 101 -1.08 -13.69 7.62
CA LEU A 101 0.23 -14.25 7.95
C LEU A 101 0.55 -14.15 9.45
N GLN A 102 0.17 -13.05 10.11
CA GLN A 102 0.33 -12.90 11.56
C GLN A 102 -0.48 -13.95 12.34
N GLN A 103 -1.72 -14.19 11.96
CA GLN A 103 -2.55 -15.23 12.59
C GLN A 103 -1.93 -16.62 12.40
N MET A 104 -1.43 -16.93 11.20
CA MET A 104 -0.72 -18.18 10.93
C MET A 104 0.57 -18.31 11.76
N LEU A 105 1.33 -17.22 11.89
CA LEU A 105 2.56 -17.18 12.68
C LEU A 105 2.27 -17.48 14.15
N VAL A 106 1.26 -16.83 14.74
CA VAL A 106 0.82 -17.10 16.11
C VAL A 106 0.42 -18.57 16.29
N SER A 107 -0.32 -19.15 15.34
CA SER A 107 -0.68 -20.58 15.38
C SER A 107 0.55 -21.50 15.35
N VAL A 108 1.54 -21.18 14.51
CA VAL A 108 2.81 -21.94 14.43
C VAL A 108 3.59 -21.82 15.74
N MET A 109 3.72 -20.62 16.29
CA MET A 109 4.43 -20.38 17.56
C MET A 109 3.78 -21.13 18.72
N LYS A 110 2.45 -21.10 18.85
CA LYS A 110 1.72 -21.89 19.87
C LYS A 110 2.00 -23.39 19.74
N LYS A 111 1.97 -23.93 18.51
CA LYS A 111 2.25 -25.35 18.25
C LYS A 111 3.71 -25.72 18.55
N LYS A 112 4.64 -24.82 18.23
CA LYS A 112 6.06 -24.96 18.51
C LYS A 112 6.32 -24.99 20.02
N GLU A 113 5.69 -24.10 20.77
CA GLU A 113 5.81 -24.08 22.23
C GLU A 113 5.27 -25.36 22.87
N LYS A 114 4.10 -25.84 22.41
CA LYS A 114 3.56 -27.13 22.85
C LYS A 114 4.52 -28.31 22.60
N LEU A 115 5.19 -28.34 21.44
CA LEU A 115 6.18 -29.37 21.14
C LEU A 115 7.41 -29.27 22.05
N ARG A 116 7.86 -28.06 22.39
CA ARG A 116 8.95 -27.85 23.35
C ARG A 116 8.59 -28.37 24.73
N SER A 117 7.38 -28.08 25.22
CA SER A 117 6.91 -28.59 26.51
C SER A 117 6.82 -30.12 26.56
N LEU A 118 6.41 -30.77 25.46
CA LEU A 118 6.39 -32.23 25.38
C LEU A 118 7.81 -32.81 25.41
N LEU A 119 8.74 -32.22 24.64
CA LEU A 119 10.15 -32.62 24.63
C LEU A 119 10.86 -32.40 25.97
N SER A 120 10.45 -31.39 26.76
CA SER A 120 10.99 -31.16 28.10
C SER A 120 10.42 -32.11 29.15
N ASN A 121 9.20 -32.61 28.96
CA ASN A 121 8.55 -33.56 29.87
C ASN A 121 8.93 -35.03 29.60
N GLU A 122 9.54 -35.32 28.44
CA GLU A 122 10.10 -36.64 28.08
C GLU A 122 11.57 -36.81 28.54
N ARG A 123 12.17 -35.77 29.14
CA ARG A 123 13.52 -35.78 29.75
C ARG A 123 13.42 -35.84 31.26
#